data_AF-A0A1Y3B3K7-F1
#
_entry.id   AF-A0A1Y3B3K7-F1
#
_cell.length_a   1.000
_cell.length_b   1.000
_cell.length_c   1.000
_cell.angle_alpha   90.00
_cell.angle_beta   90.00
_cell.angle_gamma   90.00
#
_symmetry.space_group_name_H-M   'P 1'
#
loop_
_entity.id
_entity.type
_entity.pdbx_description
1 polymer ?
#
loop_
_entity_poly.entity_id
_entity_poly.type
_entity_poly.pdbx_seq_one_letter_code
_entity_poly.pdbx_strand_id
1 'polypeptide(L)'
;FPFEEGIKDYKGDSLVIEGENLRLATSESEINVTIGNRPCNLTSLASNQIVCIPPETQPEPTDEFGRRTAIYLPLVVVRIGNNLRYEIGYLRYDSAKGYELSLVTI
;
A
#
# COMPACT_ATOMS: atom_id res chain seq x y z
N PHE A 1 0.03 -12.14 2.15
CA PHE A 1 1.37 -12.52 2.63
C PHE A 1 2.13 -11.25 2.98
N PRO A 2 2.96 -11.24 4.04
CA PRO A 2 3.75 -10.06 4.39
C PRO A 2 4.91 -9.84 3.40
N PHE A 3 5.41 -8.62 3.29
CA PHE A 3 6.64 -8.30 2.55
C PHE A 3 7.82 -9.09 3.14
N GLU A 4 8.71 -9.61 2.28
CA GLU A 4 9.82 -10.49 2.68
C GLU A 4 10.72 -9.87 3.77
N GLU A 5 10.99 -8.56 3.68
CA GLU A 5 11.79 -7.82 4.66
C GLU A 5 10.93 -6.92 5.58
N GLY A 6 9.60 -7.06 5.52
CA GLY A 6 8.65 -6.20 6.23
C GLY A 6 8.58 -4.75 5.73
N ILE A 7 9.54 -4.29 4.92
CA ILE A 7 9.55 -2.97 4.27
C ILE A 7 9.67 -3.15 2.76
N LYS A 8 8.86 -2.43 1.99
CA LYS A 8 8.92 -2.42 0.52
C LYS A 8 9.19 -1.00 0.01
N ASP A 9 10.20 -0.86 -0.84
CA ASP A 9 10.52 0.39 -1.52
C ASP A 9 9.57 0.61 -2.71
N TYR A 10 8.91 1.76 -2.73
CA TYR A 10 7.93 2.15 -3.73
C TYR A 10 8.46 3.25 -4.64
N LYS A 11 8.47 2.98 -5.94
CA LYS A 11 9.00 3.87 -6.99
C LYS A 11 7.93 4.61 -7.80
N GLY A 12 6.67 4.53 -7.40
CA GLY A 12 5.62 5.40 -7.95
C GLY A 12 4.83 4.88 -9.15
N ASP A 13 4.70 3.56 -9.34
CA ASP A 13 3.89 2.99 -10.43
C ASP A 13 2.68 2.21 -9.90
N SER A 14 2.89 0.99 -9.43
CA SER A 14 1.84 0.13 -8.87
C SER A 14 2.38 -0.72 -7.74
N LEU A 15 1.57 -0.94 -6.72
CA LEU A 15 1.89 -1.86 -5.63
C LEU A 15 1.23 -3.21 -5.89
N VAL A 16 2.07 -4.23 -6.07
CA VAL A 16 1.64 -5.64 -6.14
C VAL A 16 1.74 -6.27 -4.76
N ILE A 17 0.64 -6.84 -4.30
CA ILE A 17 0.50 -7.61 -3.05
C ILE A 17 0.19 -9.05 -3.42
N GLU A 18 1.01 -9.99 -2.99
CA GLU A 18 0.87 -11.41 -3.31
C GLU A 18 0.07 -12.17 -2.24
N GLY A 19 -0.68 -13.17 -2.70
CA GLY A 19 -1.45 -14.09 -1.88
C GLY A 19 -1.93 -15.31 -2.66
N GLU A 20 -2.72 -16.16 -2.02
CA GLU A 20 -3.28 -17.36 -2.65
C GLU A 20 -4.80 -17.33 -2.61
N ASN A 21 -5.45 -17.79 -3.68
CA ASN A 21 -6.91 -17.93 -3.81
C ASN A 21 -7.73 -16.66 -3.51
N LEU A 22 -7.14 -15.48 -3.72
CA LEU A 22 -7.75 -14.18 -3.40
C LEU A 22 -9.05 -13.94 -4.18
N ARG A 23 -9.06 -14.24 -5.49
CA ARG A 23 -10.23 -14.04 -6.36
C ARG A 23 -11.33 -15.10 -6.16
N LEU A 24 -10.98 -16.29 -5.67
CA LEU A 24 -11.96 -17.34 -5.36
C LEU A 24 -12.61 -17.10 -3.99
N ALA A 25 -11.90 -16.45 -3.08
CA ALA A 25 -12.37 -16.17 -1.74
C ALA A 25 -13.15 -14.85 -1.60
N THR A 26 -13.02 -13.91 -2.56
CA THR A 26 -13.44 -12.51 -2.35
C THR A 26 -13.71 -11.74 -3.65
N SER A 27 -14.66 -10.80 -3.62
CA SER A 27 -14.93 -9.85 -4.70
C SER A 27 -14.16 -8.52 -4.53
N GLU A 28 -13.86 -7.81 -5.62
CA GLU A 28 -13.13 -6.52 -5.55
C GLU A 28 -13.76 -5.50 -4.58
N SER A 29 -15.10 -5.47 -4.49
CA SER A 29 -15.83 -4.58 -3.58
C SER A 29 -15.66 -4.87 -2.10
N GLU A 30 -15.20 -6.08 -1.75
CA GLU A 30 -14.99 -6.52 -0.37
C GLU A 30 -13.55 -6.31 0.09
N ILE A 31 -12.66 -5.90 -0.80
CA ILE A 31 -11.25 -5.66 -0.51
C ILE A 31 -11.04 -4.16 -0.28
N ASN A 32 -10.42 -3.83 0.84
CA ASN A 32 -9.97 -2.48 1.13
C ASN A 32 -8.48 -2.49 1.47
N VAL A 33 -7.69 -1.78 0.66
CA VAL A 33 -6.24 -1.66 0.85
C VAL A 33 -5.94 -0.25 1.31
N THR A 34 -5.16 -0.15 2.39
CA THR A 34 -4.76 1.14 2.98
C THR A 34 -3.25 1.19 3.14
N ILE A 35 -2.70 2.39 3.03
CA ILE A 35 -1.28 2.72 3.23
C ILE A 35 -1.24 3.84 4.26
N GLY A 36 -0.92 3.47 5.49
CA GLY A 36 -1.28 4.25 6.66
C GLY A 36 -2.78 4.54 6.66
N ASN A 37 -3.15 5.79 6.93
CA ASN A 37 -4.55 6.21 6.96
C ASN A 37 -5.15 6.58 5.58
N ARG A 38 -4.46 6.29 4.46
CA ARG A 38 -4.91 6.63 3.11
C ARG A 38 -5.29 5.38 2.31
N PRO A 39 -6.36 5.42 1.49
CA PRO A 39 -6.73 4.30 0.64
C PRO A 39 -5.73 4.10 -0.51
N CYS A 40 -5.54 2.84 -0.92
CA CYS A 40 -4.86 2.46 -2.16
C CYS A 40 -5.92 2.06 -3.18
N ASN A 41 -5.93 2.71 -4.34
CA ASN A 41 -6.96 2.46 -5.35
C ASN A 41 -6.71 1.10 -6.01
N LEU A 42 -7.61 0.15 -5.82
CA LEU A 42 -7.53 -1.15 -6.47
C LEU A 42 -7.68 -0.98 -7.99
N THR A 43 -6.78 -1.60 -8.74
CA THR A 43 -6.78 -1.58 -10.21
C THR A 43 -7.01 -2.96 -10.82
N SER A 44 -6.59 -4.02 -10.13
CA SER A 44 -6.79 -5.39 -10.59
C SER A 44 -6.75 -6.36 -9.44
N LEU A 45 -7.66 -7.34 -9.46
CA LEU A 45 -7.65 -8.51 -8.58
C LEU A 45 -7.46 -9.78 -9.42
N ALA A 46 -6.33 -10.45 -9.21
CA ALA A 46 -6.04 -11.77 -9.75
C ALA A 46 -6.22 -12.86 -8.68
N SER A 47 -6.22 -14.13 -9.09
CA SER A 47 -6.36 -15.26 -8.17
C SER A 47 -5.28 -15.30 -7.08
N ASN A 48 -4.12 -14.72 -7.33
CA ASN A 48 -2.96 -14.74 -6.44
C ASN A 48 -2.35 -13.35 -6.19
N GLN A 49 -2.93 -12.27 -6.73
CA GLN A 49 -2.33 -10.94 -6.62
C GLN A 49 -3.40 -9.85 -6.53
N ILE A 50 -3.11 -8.83 -5.73
CA ILE A 50 -3.85 -7.57 -5.68
C ILE A 50 -2.93 -6.49 -6.21
N VAL A 51 -3.40 -5.73 -7.20
CA VAL A 51 -2.66 -4.58 -7.74
C VAL A 51 -3.42 -3.32 -7.37
N CYS A 52 -2.74 -2.39 -6.70
CA CYS A 52 -3.30 -1.11 -6.31
C CYS A 52 -2.35 0.04 -6.64
N ILE A 53 -2.89 1.25 -6.75
CA ILE A 53 -2.13 2.48 -6.95
C ILE A 53 -2.05 3.21 -5.60
N PRO A 54 -0.87 3.25 -4.96
CA PRO A 54 -0.62 4.07 -3.78
C PRO A 54 -0.83 5.56 -4.04
N PRO A 55 -1.08 6.38 -3.00
CA PRO A 55 -0.99 7.84 -3.09
C PRO A 55 0.32 8.29 -3.75
N GLU A 56 0.34 9.42 -4.46
CA GLU A 56 1.57 9.91 -5.11
C GLU A 56 2.65 10.31 -4.08
N THR A 57 2.22 10.90 -2.97
CA THR A 57 3.07 11.33 -1.86
C THR A 57 2.97 10.36 -0.69
N GLN A 58 4.08 10.13 0.01
CA GLN A 58 4.08 9.28 1.20
C GLN A 58 3.07 9.80 2.23
N PRO A 59 2.08 8.98 2.63
CA PRO A 59 1.13 9.36 3.66
C PRO A 59 1.79 9.35 5.05
N GLU A 60 1.06 9.87 6.04
CA GLU A 60 1.52 9.90 7.43
C GLU A 60 1.92 8.50 7.91
N PRO A 61 3.00 8.37 8.71
CA PRO A 61 3.53 7.10 9.17
C PRO A 61 2.63 6.47 10.24
N THR A 62 1.51 5.95 9.78
CA THR A 62 0.38 5.48 10.58
C THR A 62 -0.07 4.09 10.14
N ASP A 63 -0.94 3.47 10.93
CA ASP A 63 -1.78 2.35 10.51
C ASP A 63 -3.08 2.86 9.87
N GLU A 64 -3.98 1.94 9.53
CA GLU A 64 -5.26 2.29 8.89
C GLU A 64 -6.24 3.03 9.81
N PHE A 65 -5.97 3.07 11.12
CA PHE A 65 -6.72 3.81 12.11
C PHE A 65 -6.06 5.15 12.48
N GLY A 66 -4.96 5.53 11.81
CA GLY A 66 -4.22 6.75 12.10
C GLY A 66 -3.29 6.67 13.31
N ARG A 67 -3.03 5.48 13.85
CA ARG A 67 -2.09 5.29 14.96
C ARG A 67 -0.68 5.27 14.42
N ARG A 68 0.23 6.03 15.06
CA ARG A 68 1.62 6.13 14.62
C ARG A 68 2.35 4.79 14.70
N THR A 69 3.14 4.50 13.67
CA THR A 69 4.01 3.32 13.63
C THR A 69 5.35 3.62 14.30
N ALA A 70 5.98 2.60 14.91
CA ALA A 70 7.26 2.77 15.61
C ALA A 70 8.44 3.11 14.67
N ILE A 71 8.33 2.72 13.40
CA ILE A 71 9.40 2.85 12.41
C ILE A 71 9.24 4.05 11.47
N TYR A 72 8.28 4.95 11.74
CA TYR A 72 8.03 6.16 10.96
C TYR A 72 7.77 5.90 9.45
N LEU A 73 7.13 4.77 9.12
CA LEU A 73 6.66 4.45 7.77
C LEU A 73 5.18 4.07 7.78
N PRO A 74 4.41 4.37 6.72
CA PRO A 74 3.01 3.96 6.63
C PRO A 74 2.88 2.43 6.52
N LEU A 75 1.98 1.86 7.32
CA LEU A 75 1.68 0.43 7.29
C LEU A 75 0.69 0.12 6.17
N VAL A 76 0.98 -0.90 5.38
CA VAL A 76 0.10 -1.45 4.36
C VAL A 76 -0.80 -2.51 4.99
N VAL A 77 -2.10 -2.25 4.98
CA VAL A 77 -3.10 -3.16 5.54
C VAL A 77 -4.14 -3.51 4.48
N VAL A 78 -4.39 -4.81 4.34
CA VAL A 78 -5.46 -5.35 3.48
C VAL A 78 -6.57 -5.85 4.38
N ARG A 79 -7.79 -5.35 4.14
CA ARG A 79 -9.01 -5.83 4.78
C ARG A 79 -9.89 -6.54 3.77
N ILE A 80 -10.45 -7.66 4.18
CA ILE A 80 -11.36 -8.48 3.38
C ILE A 80 -12.66 -8.68 4.15
N GLY A 81 -13.77 -8.20 3.60
CA GLY A 81 -15.06 -8.20 4.28
C GLY A 81 -14.98 -7.48 5.63
N ASN A 82 -15.65 -8.01 6.65
CA ASN A 82 -15.79 -7.34 7.94
C ASN A 82 -14.75 -7.76 8.99
N ASN A 83 -14.15 -8.94 8.85
CA ASN A 83 -13.40 -9.58 9.93
C ASN A 83 -11.95 -9.93 9.58
N LEU A 84 -11.57 -9.92 8.29
CA LEU A 84 -10.23 -10.30 7.89
C LEU A 84 -9.37 -9.06 7.73
N ARG A 85 -8.26 -9.03 8.47
CA ARG A 85 -7.27 -7.95 8.48
C ARG A 85 -5.89 -8.56 8.38
N TYR A 86 -5.15 -8.14 7.35
CA TYR A 86 -3.80 -8.60 7.09
C TYR A 86 -2.85 -7.41 7.06
N GLU A 87 -1.88 -7.41 7.97
CA GLU A 87 -0.75 -6.49 7.93
C GLU A 87 0.28 -7.03 6.94
N ILE A 88 0.47 -6.30 5.84
CA ILE A 88 1.38 -6.72 4.78
C ILE A 88 2.81 -6.27 5.08
N GLY A 89 2.97 -5.09 5.68
CA GLY A 89 4.28 -4.51 5.98
C GLY A 89 4.28 -3.02 5.68
N TYR A 90 5.44 -2.40 5.68
CA TYR A 90 5.59 -0.96 5.58
C TYR A 90 6.02 -0.54 4.17
N LEU A 91 5.55 0.62 3.74
CA LEU A 91 5.91 1.17 2.44
C LEU A 91 6.84 2.37 2.61
N ARG A 92 8.00 2.34 1.95
CA ARG A 92 8.92 3.48 1.90
C ARG A 92 8.88 4.07 0.51
N TYR A 93 8.54 5.34 0.40
CA TYR A 93 8.51 6.02 -0.89
C TYR A 93 9.92 6.44 -1.24
N ASP A 94 10.37 6.08 -2.44
CA ASP A 94 11.62 6.58 -2.96
C ASP A 94 11.46 8.08 -3.22
N SER A 95 12.21 8.87 -2.46
CA SER A 95 12.19 10.34 -2.51
C SER A 95 12.66 10.91 -3.86
N ALA A 96 13.12 10.08 -4.80
CA ALA A 96 13.53 10.52 -6.14
C ALA A 96 12.42 11.26 -6.91
N LYS A 97 11.14 10.96 -6.69
CA LYS A 97 10.02 11.69 -7.34
C LYS A 97 9.62 12.99 -6.61
N GLY A 98 10.22 13.28 -5.44
CA GLY A 98 9.92 14.47 -4.63
C GLY A 98 10.77 15.71 -4.93
N TYR A 99 11.75 15.61 -5.84
CA TYR A 99 12.71 16.70 -6.15
C TYR A 99 12.80 17.06 -7.64
N GLU A 100 11.91 16.55 -8.51
CA GLU A 100 11.89 16.94 -9.92
C GLU A 100 10.92 18.10 -10.20
N LEU A 101 10.82 19.05 -9.26
CA LEU A 101 10.16 20.34 -9.48
C LEU A 101 11.06 21.46 -8.97
N SER A 102 11.51 22.28 -9.93
CA SER A 102 12.25 23.56 -9.83
C SER A 102 13.78 23.56 -10.01
N LEU A 103 14.26 23.09 -11.17
CA LEU A 103 15.36 23.79 -11.86
C LEU A 103 14.74 24.75 -12.89
N VAL A 104 14.23 25.89 -12.40
CA VAL A 104 14.06 27.07 -13.26
C VAL A 104 15.41 27.78 -13.28
N THR A 105 16.14 27.63 -14.38
CA THR A 105 17.33 28.41 -14.68
C THR A 105 16.91 29.87 -14.87
N ILE A 106 17.40 30.77 -14.03
CA ILE A 106 17.48 32.21 -14.34
C ILE A 106 18.90 32.49 -14.81
#